data_AF-A0A0M9YGJ0-F1
#
_entry.id   AF-A0A0M9YGJ0-F1
#
_cell.length_a   1.000
_cell.length_b   1.000
_cell.length_c   1.000
_cell.angle_alpha   90.00
_cell.angle_beta   90.00
_cell.angle_gamma   90.00
#
_symmetry.space_group_name_H-M   'P 1'
#
loop_
_entity.id
_entity.type
_entity.pdbx_description
1 polymer ?
#
loop_
_entity_poly.entity_id
_entity_poly.type
_entity_poly.pdbx_seq_one_letter_code
_entity_poly.pdbx_strand_id
1 'polypeptide(L)'
;MSLLRKIRETGRVAEDAPPRPTPGDFPALAGSAQVRCVDAGSCNGCEIEIAASFGPVYDAERYGAHLVPSPRHADVVLVTGPVTRNMKVPLRRTVAAMAEPNLVVAVGDCALDCGEFSGGYGVEGAVADVVDVDLTVPGCPPRPEQIVAALRTVTGR
;
A
#
# COMPACT_ATOMS: atom_id res chain seq x y z
N MET A 1 -43.85 1.25 -10.56
CA MET A 1 -43.03 0.18 -9.94
C MET A 1 -42.33 0.77 -8.73
N SER A 2 -42.52 0.19 -7.53
CA SER A 2 -41.89 0.67 -6.30
C SER A 2 -40.37 0.66 -6.42
N LEU A 3 -39.70 1.73 -5.99
CA LEU A 3 -38.25 1.87 -5.98
C LEU A 3 -37.56 0.66 -5.31
N LEU A 4 -38.18 0.09 -4.28
CA LEU A 4 -37.69 -1.10 -3.58
C LEU A 4 -37.59 -2.34 -4.47
N ARG A 5 -38.55 -2.53 -5.38
CA ARG A 5 -38.53 -3.63 -6.34
C ARG A 5 -37.39 -3.46 -7.33
N LYS A 6 -37.17 -2.23 -7.80
CA LYS A 6 -36.08 -1.91 -8.73
C LYS A 6 -34.70 -2.06 -8.07
N ILE A 7 -34.53 -1.63 -6.82
CA ILE A 7 -33.29 -1.87 -6.05
C ILE A 7 -33.02 -3.36 -5.91
N ARG A 8 -34.04 -4.16 -5.60
CA ARG A 8 -33.91 -5.61 -5.42
C ARG A 8 -33.66 -6.36 -6.72
N GLU A 9 -34.29 -5.94 -7.82
CA GLU A 9 -34.06 -6.51 -9.17
C GLU A 9 -32.68 -6.15 -9.72
N THR A 10 -32.23 -4.89 -9.53
CA THR A 10 -30.92 -4.44 -10.02
C THR A 10 -29.75 -5.00 -9.19
N GLY A 11 -29.92 -5.21 -7.89
CA GLY A 11 -28.86 -5.72 -7.02
C GLY A 11 -27.65 -4.78 -6.91
N ARG A 12 -26.47 -5.33 -6.56
CA ARG A 12 -25.19 -4.61 -6.67
C ARG A 12 -24.69 -4.73 -8.11
N VAL A 13 -24.55 -3.61 -8.80
CA VAL A 13 -23.91 -3.54 -10.11
C VAL A 13 -22.42 -3.24 -9.91
N ALA A 14 -21.69 -4.27 -9.51
CA ALA A 14 -20.24 -4.24 -9.39
C ALA A 14 -19.70 -5.58 -9.88
N GLU A 15 -18.45 -5.61 -10.32
CA GLU A 15 -17.77 -6.88 -10.63
C GLU A 15 -17.78 -7.79 -9.41
N ASP A 16 -17.83 -9.11 -9.63
CA ASP A 16 -17.76 -10.06 -8.52
C ASP A 16 -16.47 -9.89 -7.73
N ALA A 17 -16.55 -10.04 -6.42
CA ALA A 17 -15.37 -9.98 -5.58
C ALA A 17 -14.44 -11.16 -5.95
N PRO A 18 -13.17 -10.91 -6.29
CA PRO A 18 -12.21 -11.98 -6.49
C PRO A 18 -12.09 -12.88 -5.25
N PRO A 19 -11.61 -14.13 -5.41
CA PRO A 19 -11.44 -15.04 -4.29
C PRO A 19 -10.51 -14.43 -3.24
N ARG A 20 -10.82 -14.70 -1.96
CA ARG A 20 -10.06 -14.21 -0.81
C ARG A 20 -8.57 -14.60 -0.96
N PRO A 21 -7.63 -13.68 -0.77
CA PRO A 21 -6.21 -14.00 -0.88
C PRO A 21 -5.75 -14.88 0.27
N THR A 22 -4.68 -15.62 0.03
CA THR A 22 -3.97 -16.36 1.08
C THR A 22 -3.40 -15.36 2.08
N PRO A 23 -3.65 -15.53 3.40
CA PRO A 23 -3.05 -14.66 4.40
C PRO A 23 -1.52 -14.69 4.33
N GLY A 24 -0.88 -13.53 4.52
CA GLY A 24 0.56 -13.47 4.76
C GLY A 24 0.93 -13.93 6.16
N ASP A 25 2.23 -14.00 6.45
CA ASP A 25 2.76 -14.31 7.78
C ASP A 25 2.80 -13.05 8.67
N PHE A 26 1.66 -12.37 8.76
CA PHE A 26 1.49 -11.14 9.53
C PHE A 26 0.06 -11.04 10.11
N PRO A 27 -0.17 -10.26 11.17
CA PRO A 27 -1.50 -10.10 11.77
C PRO A 27 -2.51 -9.54 10.74
N ALA A 28 -3.51 -10.34 10.36
CA ALA A 28 -4.52 -9.91 9.41
C ALA A 28 -5.42 -8.81 10.01
N LEU A 29 -5.58 -7.68 9.32
CA LEU A 29 -6.37 -6.52 9.78
C LEU A 29 -7.89 -6.69 9.58
N ALA A 30 -8.39 -7.93 9.59
CA ALA A 30 -9.81 -8.31 9.61
C ALA A 30 -10.73 -7.54 8.61
N GLY A 31 -10.24 -7.19 7.43
CA GLY A 31 -11.04 -6.58 6.36
C GLY A 31 -11.11 -5.06 6.34
N SER A 32 -10.34 -4.36 7.17
CA SER A 32 -10.24 -2.90 7.14
C SER A 32 -8.83 -2.45 7.49
N ALA A 33 -8.15 -1.79 6.57
CA ALA A 33 -6.80 -1.27 6.75
C ALA A 33 -6.73 0.21 6.40
N GLN A 34 -6.23 1.02 7.33
CA GLN A 34 -5.91 2.42 7.09
C GLN A 34 -4.47 2.53 6.57
N VAL A 35 -4.33 3.07 5.36
CA VAL A 35 -3.09 3.03 4.57
C VAL A 35 -2.50 4.44 4.47
N ARG A 36 -1.22 4.60 4.82
CA ARG A 36 -0.47 5.83 4.62
C ARG A 36 0.62 5.61 3.59
N CYS A 37 0.72 6.50 2.60
CA CYS A 37 1.84 6.49 1.65
C CYS A 37 2.98 7.39 2.15
N VAL A 38 4.22 6.90 2.08
CA VAL A 38 5.43 7.64 2.42
C VAL A 38 6.43 7.51 1.27
N ASP A 39 6.66 8.64 0.60
CA ASP A 39 7.76 8.79 -0.34
C ASP A 39 9.07 8.96 0.43
N ALA A 40 10.01 8.02 0.29
CA ALA A 40 11.33 8.04 0.92
C ALA A 40 12.45 8.60 0.00
N GLY A 41 12.14 8.92 -1.25
CA GLY A 41 13.11 9.30 -2.28
C GLY A 41 12.72 8.92 -3.71
N SER A 42 11.44 8.69 -3.97
CA SER A 42 10.87 8.23 -5.22
C SER A 42 10.95 9.26 -6.34
N CYS A 43 10.81 8.79 -7.58
CA CYS A 43 10.66 9.61 -8.78
C CYS A 43 9.19 9.96 -9.12
N ASN A 44 8.25 9.73 -8.18
CA ASN A 44 6.79 9.84 -8.33
C ASN A 44 6.11 8.74 -9.15
N GLY A 45 6.86 7.79 -9.72
CA GLY A 45 6.28 6.72 -10.55
C GLY A 45 5.37 5.77 -9.74
N CYS A 46 5.85 5.30 -8.59
CA CYS A 46 5.08 4.38 -7.74
C CYS A 46 3.86 5.08 -7.11
N GLU A 47 3.98 6.37 -6.78
CA GLU A 47 2.92 7.18 -6.20
C GLU A 47 1.74 7.35 -7.17
N ILE A 48 2.02 7.51 -8.47
CA ILE A 48 0.99 7.57 -9.51
C ILE A 48 0.22 6.25 -9.59
N GLU A 49 0.92 5.10 -9.56
CA GLU A 49 0.25 3.79 -9.59
C GLU A 49 -0.49 3.47 -8.28
N ILE A 50 0.02 3.93 -7.14
CA ILE A 50 -0.71 3.87 -5.88
C ILE A 50 -1.98 4.71 -5.98
N ALA A 51 -1.90 5.96 -6.47
CA ALA A 51 -3.07 6.79 -6.66
C ALA A 51 -4.08 6.16 -7.64
N ALA A 52 -3.61 5.54 -8.72
CA ALA A 52 -4.44 4.79 -9.66
C ALA A 52 -5.14 3.60 -8.98
N SER A 53 -4.47 2.90 -8.06
CA SER A 53 -5.03 1.78 -7.30
C SER A 53 -6.25 2.17 -6.47
N PHE A 54 -6.32 3.42 -5.98
CA PHE A 54 -7.48 3.98 -5.28
C PHE A 54 -8.43 4.75 -6.22
N GLY A 55 -8.13 4.79 -7.52
CA GLY A 55 -9.00 5.36 -8.54
C GLY A 55 -10.18 4.43 -8.88
N PRO A 56 -11.17 4.93 -9.65
CA PRO A 56 -12.43 4.22 -9.91
C PRO A 56 -12.28 2.93 -10.75
N VAL A 57 -11.12 2.74 -11.40
CA VAL A 57 -10.85 1.55 -12.23
C VAL A 57 -10.45 0.36 -11.37
N TYR A 58 -9.58 0.60 -10.39
CA TYR A 58 -8.99 -0.46 -9.56
C TYR A 58 -9.63 -0.56 -8.17
N ASP A 59 -10.12 0.58 -7.67
CA ASP A 59 -10.96 0.73 -6.48
C ASP A 59 -10.51 -0.12 -5.30
N ALA A 60 -9.29 0.11 -4.79
CA ALA A 60 -8.78 -0.61 -3.62
C ALA A 60 -9.69 -0.47 -2.38
N GLU A 61 -10.49 0.61 -2.30
CA GLU A 61 -11.39 0.89 -1.17
C GLU A 61 -12.49 -0.17 -1.02
N ARG A 62 -12.95 -0.78 -2.11
CA ARG A 62 -13.92 -1.88 -2.02
C ARG A 62 -13.41 -3.09 -1.24
N TYR A 63 -12.09 -3.25 -1.16
CA TYR A 63 -11.40 -4.31 -0.43
C TYR A 63 -11.03 -3.90 1.01
N GLY A 64 -11.50 -2.74 1.47
CA GLY A 64 -11.31 -2.25 2.84
C GLY A 64 -9.97 -1.54 3.08
N ALA A 65 -9.24 -1.16 2.02
CA ALA A 65 -8.05 -0.33 2.15
C ALA A 65 -8.42 1.14 1.97
N HIS A 66 -8.08 2.01 2.92
CA HIS A 66 -8.44 3.44 2.85
C HIS A 66 -7.22 4.34 3.07
N LEU A 67 -7.05 5.35 2.23
CA LEU A 67 -5.93 6.28 2.38
C LEU A 67 -6.17 7.24 3.55
N VAL A 68 -5.18 7.35 4.44
CA VAL A 68 -5.18 8.28 5.56
C VAL A 68 -4.01 9.27 5.47
N PRO A 69 -4.22 10.54 5.90
CA PRO A 69 -3.19 11.57 5.80
C PRO A 69 -2.12 11.47 6.90
N SER A 70 -2.47 10.87 8.05
CA SER A 70 -1.63 10.84 9.24
C SER A 70 -1.19 9.41 9.55
N PRO A 71 0.10 9.16 9.84
CA PRO A 71 0.56 7.84 10.26
C PRO A 71 -0.04 7.41 11.60
N ARG A 72 -0.48 8.34 12.45
CA ARG A 72 -1.17 8.02 13.71
C ARG A 72 -2.54 7.37 13.51
N HIS A 73 -3.09 7.45 12.30
CA HIS A 73 -4.35 6.81 11.93
C HIS A 73 -4.12 5.61 11.00
N ALA A 74 -2.86 5.26 10.71
CA ALA A 74 -2.52 4.22 9.75
C ALA A 74 -2.19 2.92 10.46
N ASP A 75 -2.73 1.82 9.93
CA ASP A 75 -2.37 0.45 10.26
C ASP A 75 -1.29 -0.06 9.29
N VAL A 76 -1.24 0.50 8.08
CA VAL A 76 -0.31 0.11 7.01
C VAL A 76 0.40 1.33 6.46
N VAL A 77 1.72 1.23 6.25
CA VAL A 77 2.47 2.23 5.49
C VAL A 77 3.00 1.63 4.19
N LEU A 78 2.66 2.27 3.07
CA LEU A 78 3.27 2.00 1.77
C LEU A 78 4.49 2.91 1.63
N VAL A 79 5.67 2.33 1.52
CA VAL A 79 6.93 3.06 1.38
C VAL A 79 7.47 2.89 -0.03
N THR A 80 7.81 4.01 -0.67
CA THR A 80 8.23 4.06 -2.06
C THR A 80 9.60 4.74 -2.22
N GLY A 81 10.29 4.37 -3.31
CA GLY A 81 11.60 4.91 -3.65
C GLY A 81 12.76 4.32 -2.83
N PRO A 82 14.01 4.60 -3.25
CA PRO A 82 15.16 4.30 -2.41
C PRO A 82 15.10 5.22 -1.19
N VAL A 83 15.50 4.75 -0.01
CA VAL A 83 15.51 5.63 1.16
C VAL A 83 16.68 6.60 0.99
N THR A 84 16.37 7.89 0.84
CA THR A 84 17.41 8.93 0.81
C THR A 84 17.97 9.16 2.20
N ARG A 85 19.22 9.62 2.30
CA ARG A 85 19.87 9.95 3.58
C ARG A 85 19.03 10.86 4.47
N ASN A 86 18.34 11.83 3.84
CA ASN A 86 17.49 12.79 4.55
C ASN A 86 16.17 12.16 5.01
N MET A 87 15.70 11.11 4.34
CA MET A 87 14.45 10.41 4.68
C MET A 87 14.63 9.28 5.70
N LYS A 88 15.87 8.85 5.98
CA LYS A 88 16.15 7.82 7.01
C LYS A 88 15.45 8.10 8.36
N VAL A 89 15.63 9.30 8.91
CA VAL A 89 15.06 9.67 10.21
C VAL A 89 13.55 9.90 10.13
N PRO A 90 13.02 10.66 9.14
CA PRO A 90 11.58 10.80 8.94
C PRO A 90 10.85 9.47 8.79
N LEU A 91 11.38 8.53 8.01
CA LEU A 91 10.74 7.22 7.78
C LEU A 91 10.62 6.43 9.10
N ARG A 92 11.70 6.32 9.87
CA ARG A 92 11.68 5.67 11.19
C ARG A 92 10.68 6.30 12.15
N ARG A 93 10.61 7.63 12.17
CA ARG A 93 9.66 8.37 13.02
C ARG A 93 8.21 8.16 12.59
N THR A 94 7.97 8.02 11.29
CA THR A 94 6.65 7.71 10.75
C THR A 94 6.19 6.34 11.23
N VAL A 95 7.01 5.29 11.03
CA VAL A 95 6.67 3.93 11.49
C VAL A 95 6.47 3.90 13.00
N ALA A 96 7.39 4.51 13.77
CA ALA A 96 7.27 4.58 15.23
C ALA A 96 6.07 5.38 15.75
N ALA A 97 5.40 6.17 14.89
CA ALA A 97 4.21 6.94 15.25
C ALA A 97 2.90 6.21 14.95
N MET A 98 2.95 5.05 14.28
CA MET A 98 1.79 4.20 14.01
C MET A 98 1.38 3.44 15.27
N ALA A 99 0.10 3.04 15.35
CA ALA A 99 -0.39 2.19 16.42
C ALA A 99 -0.03 0.71 16.13
N GLU A 100 0.15 -0.09 17.17
CA GLU A 100 0.32 -1.55 17.02
C GLU A 100 -1.04 -2.26 17.04
N PRO A 101 -1.28 -3.28 16.20
CA PRO A 101 -0.36 -3.81 15.17
C PRO A 101 -0.27 -2.90 13.93
N ASN A 102 0.95 -2.64 13.44
CA ASN A 102 1.18 -1.99 12.13
C ASN A 102 1.92 -2.88 11.14
N LEU A 103 1.85 -2.52 9.85
CA LEU A 103 2.53 -3.19 8.75
C LEU A 103 3.25 -2.20 7.84
N VAL A 104 4.44 -2.58 7.38
CA VAL A 104 5.24 -1.84 6.41
C VAL A 104 5.28 -2.61 5.08
N VAL A 105 4.86 -1.95 4.01
CA VAL A 105 4.88 -2.50 2.66
C VAL A 105 5.85 -1.69 1.80
N ALA A 106 6.90 -2.32 1.30
CA ALA A 106 7.82 -1.70 0.34
C ALA A 106 7.26 -1.84 -1.08
N VAL A 107 7.09 -0.73 -1.79
CA VAL A 107 6.45 -0.68 -3.11
C VAL A 107 7.44 -0.17 -4.16
N GLY A 108 7.69 -1.03 -5.14
CA GLY A 108 8.56 -0.79 -6.28
C GLY A 108 10.01 -1.19 -6.07
N ASP A 109 10.72 -1.49 -7.16
CA ASP A 109 12.08 -2.06 -7.11
C ASP A 109 13.05 -1.16 -6.35
N CYS A 110 12.93 0.16 -6.52
CA CYS A 110 13.74 1.10 -5.76
C CYS A 110 13.56 1.01 -4.23
N ALA A 111 12.37 0.65 -3.74
CA ALA A 111 12.13 0.44 -2.31
C ALA A 111 12.69 -0.90 -1.82
N LEU A 112 12.78 -1.90 -2.71
CA LEU A 112 13.25 -3.25 -2.42
C LEU A 112 14.79 -3.34 -2.41
N ASP A 113 15.47 -2.76 -3.40
CA ASP A 113 16.91 -2.94 -3.60
C ASP A 113 17.66 -1.67 -4.08
N CYS A 114 17.02 -0.50 -3.96
CA CYS A 114 17.46 0.80 -4.50
C CYS A 114 17.34 0.96 -6.03
N GLY A 115 17.07 -0.11 -6.78
CA GLY A 115 16.95 -0.10 -8.24
C GLY A 115 18.12 0.64 -8.93
N GLU A 116 17.78 1.43 -9.95
CA GLU A 116 18.71 2.28 -10.70
C GLU A 116 19.52 3.28 -9.85
N PHE A 117 19.11 3.55 -8.61
CA PHE A 117 19.79 4.47 -7.71
C PHE A 117 20.77 3.78 -6.75
N SER A 118 20.94 2.46 -6.86
CA SER A 118 21.87 1.69 -6.02
C SER A 118 23.30 2.25 -6.09
N GLY A 119 23.93 2.41 -4.92
CA GLY A 119 25.26 3.03 -4.80
C GLY A 119 25.30 4.54 -4.99
N GLY A 120 24.16 5.20 -5.19
CA GLY A 120 24.07 6.65 -5.32
C GLY A 120 24.46 7.39 -4.04
N TYR A 121 25.15 8.53 -4.18
CA TYR A 121 25.68 9.30 -3.04
C TYR A 121 24.58 9.79 -2.07
N GLY A 122 23.37 10.01 -2.56
CA GLY A 122 22.22 10.49 -1.77
C GLY A 122 21.36 9.37 -1.18
N VAL A 123 21.64 8.12 -1.53
CA VAL A 123 20.89 6.95 -1.10
C VAL A 123 21.47 6.41 0.20
N GLU A 124 20.59 6.13 1.15
CA GLU A 124 20.93 5.42 2.39
C GLU A 124 20.87 3.91 2.18
N GLY A 125 19.84 3.42 1.48
CA GLY A 125 19.62 1.99 1.23
C GLY A 125 18.18 1.69 0.81
N ALA A 126 17.85 0.40 0.82
CA ALA A 126 16.48 -0.08 0.63
C ALA A 126 15.64 0.21 1.87
N VAL A 127 14.32 0.03 1.77
CA VAL A 127 13.41 0.24 2.92
C VAL A 127 13.75 -0.72 4.07
N ALA A 128 14.07 -1.97 3.73
CA ALA A 128 14.45 -3.02 4.69
C ALA A 128 15.74 -2.72 5.48
N ASP A 129 16.61 -1.83 4.97
CA ASP A 129 17.81 -1.40 5.69
C ASP A 129 17.50 -0.39 6.81
N VAL A 130 16.29 0.21 6.78
CA VAL A 130 15.90 1.34 7.63
C VAL A 130 14.81 0.98 8.62
N VAL A 131 13.81 0.20 8.20
CA VAL A 131 12.66 -0.29 8.98
C VAL A 131 12.34 -1.74 8.58
N ASP A 132 11.71 -2.50 9.49
CA ASP A 132 11.27 -3.87 9.19
C ASP A 132 10.15 -3.84 8.14
N VAL A 133 10.22 -4.73 7.14
CA VAL A 133 9.26 -4.80 6.02
C VAL A 133 8.50 -6.13 6.08
N ASP A 134 7.17 -6.04 6.09
CA ASP A 134 6.28 -7.22 6.15
C ASP A 134 5.90 -7.75 4.77
N LEU A 135 5.81 -6.86 3.79
CA LEU A 135 5.38 -7.19 2.43
C LEU A 135 6.12 -6.35 1.39
N THR A 136 6.45 -6.96 0.25
CA THR A 136 7.12 -6.30 -0.87
C THR A 136 6.28 -6.40 -2.14
N VAL A 137 6.21 -5.31 -2.90
CA VAL A 137 5.53 -5.26 -4.21
C VAL A 137 6.55 -4.89 -5.29
N PRO A 138 7.12 -5.88 -6.02
CA PRO A 138 8.13 -5.60 -7.04
C PRO A 138 7.53 -4.95 -8.30
N GLY A 139 8.31 -4.10 -8.97
CA GLY A 139 7.99 -3.41 -10.23
C GLY A 139 8.56 -1.99 -10.34
N CYS A 140 8.61 -1.43 -11.56
CA CYS A 140 9.13 -0.08 -11.81
C CYS A 140 8.27 0.71 -12.84
N PRO A 141 7.15 1.33 -12.41
CA PRO A 141 6.45 1.05 -11.15
C PRO A 141 5.66 -0.27 -11.22
N PRO A 142 5.30 -0.87 -10.07
CA PRO A 142 4.39 -2.01 -10.04
C PRO A 142 3.02 -1.60 -10.59
N ARG A 143 2.37 -2.50 -11.33
CA ARG A 143 1.04 -2.20 -11.87
C ARG A 143 0.01 -2.06 -10.74
N PRO A 144 -1.05 -1.26 -10.90
CA PRO A 144 -2.07 -1.06 -9.86
C PRO A 144 -2.70 -2.36 -9.38
N GLU A 145 -2.90 -3.34 -10.26
CA GLU A 145 -3.46 -4.64 -9.89
C GLU A 145 -2.57 -5.40 -8.89
N GLN A 146 -1.24 -5.21 -8.97
CA GLN A 146 -0.27 -5.81 -8.05
C GLN A 146 -0.33 -5.12 -6.69
N ILE A 147 -0.47 -3.79 -6.67
CA ILE A 147 -0.63 -3.00 -5.43
C ILE A 147 -1.95 -3.38 -4.75
N VAL A 148 -3.05 -3.47 -5.51
CA VAL A 148 -4.35 -3.93 -4.99
C VAL A 148 -4.23 -5.35 -4.44
N ALA A 149 -3.60 -6.29 -5.14
CA ALA A 149 -3.42 -7.65 -4.64
C ALA A 149 -2.63 -7.70 -3.31
N ALA A 150 -1.61 -6.85 -3.17
CA ALA A 150 -0.86 -6.71 -1.92
C ALA A 150 -1.75 -6.17 -0.79
N LEU A 151 -2.49 -5.09 -1.03
CA LEU A 151 -3.44 -4.53 -0.06
C LEU A 151 -4.53 -5.53 0.33
N ARG A 152 -5.02 -6.32 -0.63
CA ARG A 152 -5.99 -7.40 -0.38
C ARG A 152 -5.43 -8.48 0.54
N THR A 153 -4.15 -8.79 0.42
CA THR A 153 -3.48 -9.75 1.32
C THR A 153 -3.46 -9.22 2.76
N VAL A 154 -3.25 -7.91 2.91
CA VAL A 154 -3.27 -7.21 4.21
C VAL A 154 -4.69 -7.14 4.81
N THR A 155 -5.70 -6.74 4.02
CA THR A 155 -7.08 -6.69 4.49
C THR A 155 -7.72 -8.07 4.62
N GLY A 156 -7.21 -9.06 3.89
CA GLY A 156 -7.79 -10.38 3.78
C GLY A 156 -9.15 -10.39 3.06
N ARG A 157 -9.36 -9.52 2.07
CA ARG A 157 -10.57 -9.47 1.22
C ARG A 157 -10.17 -9.58 -0.25
#